data_AF-A0A951MKP2-F1
#
_entry.id   AF-A0A951MKP2-F1
#
_cell.length_a   1.000
_cell.length_b   1.000
_cell.length_c   1.000
_cell.angle_alpha   90.00
_cell.angle_beta   90.00
_cell.angle_gamma   90.00
#
_symmetry.space_group_name_H-M   'P 1'
#
loop_
_entity.id
_entity.type
_entity.pdbx_description
1 polymer ?
#
loop_
_entity_poly.entity_id
_entity_poly.type
_entity_poly.pdbx_seq_one_letter_code
_entity_poly.pdbx_strand_id
1 'polypeptide(L)'
;MNRFFIKFAALVSSGIFAYSYLREWFGIVLLNEEIILQTDEAFSPYFHRSEQLYLRVIFIFGLIFLSIFSASAYFTFKKKDKMVMLCFVMSMLAIFAVMANGAIK
;
A
#
# COMPACT_ATOMS: atom_id res chain seq x y z
N MET A 1 -2.89 17.21 -18.72
CA MET A 1 -3.17 15.85 -18.19
C MET A 1 -4.68 15.67 -18.06
N ASN A 2 -5.28 14.67 -18.71
CA ASN A 2 -6.73 14.51 -18.71
C ASN A 2 -7.21 14.06 -17.31
N ARG A 3 -8.24 14.74 -16.76
CA ARG A 3 -8.75 14.55 -15.39
C ARG A 3 -9.16 13.11 -15.10
N PHE A 4 -9.57 12.39 -16.14
CA PHE A 4 -9.86 10.96 -16.07
C PHE A 4 -8.63 10.15 -15.64
N PHE A 5 -7.46 10.43 -16.22
CA PHE A 5 -6.23 9.68 -15.88
C PHE A 5 -5.83 9.86 -14.42
N ILE A 6 -5.97 11.06 -13.85
CA ILE A 6 -5.61 11.29 -12.44
C ILE A 6 -6.52 10.48 -11.52
N LYS A 7 -7.84 10.48 -11.79
CA LYS A 7 -8.82 9.69 -11.02
C LYS A 7 -8.53 8.20 -11.14
N PHE A 8 -8.33 7.74 -12.37
CA PHE A 8 -8.01 6.36 -12.65
C PHE A 8 -6.71 5.93 -11.95
N ALA A 9 -5.63 6.69 -12.12
CA ALA A 9 -4.35 6.40 -11.49
C ALA A 9 -4.45 6.39 -9.96
N ALA A 10 -5.11 7.39 -9.35
CA ALA A 10 -5.30 7.44 -7.90
C ALA A 10 -6.06 6.23 -7.35
N LEU A 11 -7.16 5.84 -8.01
CA LEU A 11 -7.99 4.71 -7.60
C LEU A 11 -7.27 3.38 -7.81
N VAL A 12 -6.64 3.19 -8.97
CA VAL A 12 -5.99 1.93 -9.31
C VAL A 12 -4.72 1.72 -8.49
N SER A 13 -3.87 2.74 -8.35
CA SER A 13 -2.64 2.61 -7.55
C SER A 13 -2.98 2.26 -6.11
N SER A 14 -3.80 3.08 -5.45
CA SER A 14 -4.16 2.85 -4.05
C SER A 14 -4.98 1.57 -3.85
N GLY A 15 -5.86 1.22 -4.79
CA GLY A 15 -6.66 0.00 -4.74
C GLY A 15 -5.83 -1.27 -4.85
N ILE A 16 -4.90 -1.35 -5.82
CA ILE A 16 -4.02 -2.51 -5.99
C ILE A 16 -3.15 -2.72 -4.75
N PHE A 17 -2.53 -1.66 -4.21
CA PHE A 17 -1.70 -1.79 -3.01
C PHE A 17 -2.51 -2.12 -1.76
N ALA A 18 -3.69 -1.51 -1.58
CA ALA A 18 -4.58 -1.85 -0.47
C ALA A 18 -4.99 -3.32 -0.52
N TYR A 19 -5.42 -3.80 -1.69
CA TYR A 19 -5.80 -5.19 -1.88
C TYR A 19 -4.63 -6.13 -1.63
N SER A 20 -3.46 -5.87 -2.23
CA SER A 20 -2.29 -6.74 -2.13
C SER A 20 -1.85 -6.93 -0.69
N TYR A 21 -1.63 -5.83 0.05
CA TYR A 21 -1.18 -5.90 1.44
C TYR A 21 -2.21 -6.49 2.39
N LEU A 22 -3.49 -6.13 2.25
CA LEU A 22 -4.52 -6.67 3.13
C LEU A 22 -4.82 -8.13 2.82
N ARG A 23 -4.87 -8.54 1.54
CA ARG A 23 -5.06 -9.95 1.16
C ARG A 23 -3.95 -10.80 1.71
N GLU A 24 -2.71 -10.35 1.60
CA GLU A 24 -1.55 -11.06 2.14
C GLU A 24 -1.66 -11.18 3.65
N TRP A 25 -1.91 -10.07 4.36
CA TRP A 25 -2.10 -10.10 5.82
C TRP A 25 -3.25 -11.04 6.24
N PHE A 26 -4.41 -10.98 5.57
CA PHE A 26 -5.54 -11.86 5.84
C PHE A 26 -5.22 -13.33 5.53
N GLY A 27 -4.51 -13.61 4.43
CA GLY A 27 -4.09 -14.97 4.07
C GLY A 27 -3.21 -15.59 5.16
N ILE A 28 -2.26 -14.81 5.67
CA ILE A 28 -1.34 -15.29 6.70
C ILE A 28 -2.07 -15.46 8.04
N VAL A 29 -2.80 -14.43 8.49
CA VAL A 29 -3.36 -14.42 9.86
C VAL A 29 -4.64 -15.25 9.99
N LEU A 30 -5.51 -15.27 8.98
CA LEU A 30 -6.80 -15.99 9.05
C LEU A 30 -6.78 -17.34 8.34
N LEU A 31 -6.03 -17.47 7.24
CA LEU A 31 -6.01 -18.69 6.43
C LEU A 31 -4.79 -19.58 6.69
N ASN A 32 -3.88 -19.15 7.58
CA ASN A 32 -2.61 -19.82 7.88
C ASN A 32 -1.80 -20.12 6.60
N GLU A 33 -1.82 -19.22 5.61
CA GLU A 33 -0.95 -19.32 4.44
C GLU A 33 0.52 -19.23 4.88
N GLU A 34 1.37 -20.13 4.37
CA GLU A 34 2.80 -20.12 4.67
C GLU A 34 3.47 -18.86 4.08
N ILE A 35 4.29 -18.19 4.90
CA ILE A 35 5.14 -17.09 4.44
C ILE A 35 6.56 -17.59 4.23
N ILE A 36 7.10 -17.31 3.05
CA ILE A 36 8.52 -17.49 2.77
C ILE A 36 9.22 -16.15 2.95
N LEU A 37 9.77 -15.91 4.14
CA LEU A 37 10.57 -14.73 4.42
C LEU A 37 12.03 -14.97 4.03
N GLN A 38 12.61 -14.08 3.24
CA GLN A 38 14.04 -14.06 2.95
C GLN A 38 14.79 -13.42 4.13
N THR A 39 15.06 -14.16 5.21
CA THR A 39 15.68 -13.59 6.43
C THR A 39 17.19 -13.37 6.30
N ASP A 40 17.87 -14.16 5.46
CA ASP A 40 19.35 -14.22 5.39
C ASP A 40 19.95 -13.62 4.11
N GLU A 41 19.14 -13.03 3.24
CA GLU A 41 19.65 -12.38 2.03
C GLU A 41 20.16 -10.96 2.35
N ALA A 42 21.38 -10.63 1.89
CA ALA A 42 22.00 -9.31 2.09
C ALA A 42 21.22 -8.12 1.48
N PHE A 43 20.22 -8.43 0.66
CA PHE A 43 19.31 -7.48 -0.01
C PHE A 43 17.87 -7.57 0.49
N SER A 44 17.60 -8.37 1.51
CA SER A 44 16.26 -8.49 2.06
C SER A 44 15.83 -7.21 2.80
N PRO A 45 14.58 -6.75 2.63
CA PRO A 45 14.03 -5.64 3.40
C PRO A 45 14.15 -5.89 4.91
N TYR A 46 14.46 -4.84 5.70
CA TYR A 46 14.55 -4.95 7.17
C TYR A 46 13.33 -5.61 7.81
N PHE A 47 12.14 -5.35 7.28
CA PHE A 47 10.89 -5.88 7.82
C PHE A 47 10.67 -7.38 7.53
N HIS A 48 11.52 -8.05 6.73
CA HIS A 48 11.51 -9.50 6.55
C HIS A 48 12.28 -10.24 7.66
N ARG A 49 12.95 -9.54 8.58
CA ARG A 49 13.73 -10.15 9.68
C ARG A 49 12.90 -10.98 10.65
N SER A 50 11.61 -10.68 10.79
CA SER A 50 10.70 -11.47 11.59
C SER A 50 9.28 -11.39 11.05
N GLU A 51 8.55 -12.48 11.21
CA GLU A 51 7.15 -12.58 10.79
C GLU A 51 6.27 -11.52 11.46
N GLN A 52 6.46 -11.28 12.76
CA GLN A 52 5.69 -10.27 13.48
C GLN A 52 5.92 -8.85 12.93
N LEU A 53 7.15 -8.54 12.56
CA LEU A 53 7.49 -7.23 12.01
C LEU A 53 6.91 -7.09 10.60
N TYR A 54 7.09 -8.12 9.77
CA TYR A 54 6.54 -8.20 8.43
C TYR A 54 5.02 -7.98 8.43
N LEU A 55 4.30 -8.75 9.25
CA LEU A 55 2.84 -8.67 9.41
C LEU A 55 2.38 -7.28 9.85
N ARG A 56 3.07 -6.64 10.81
CA ARG A 56 2.75 -5.27 11.23
C ARG A 56 2.93 -4.28 10.10
N VAL A 57 4.02 -4.39 9.36
CA VAL A 57 4.35 -3.45 8.27
C VAL A 57 3.34 -3.57 7.13
N ILE A 58 3.06 -4.78 6.64
CA ILE A 58 2.06 -4.96 5.57
C ILE A 58 0.67 -4.50 6.01
N PHE A 59 0.29 -4.72 7.29
CA PHE A 59 -1.00 -4.26 7.80
C PHE A 59 -1.11 -2.74 7.82
N ILE A 60 -0.09 -2.06 8.36
CA ILE A 60 -0.05 -0.59 8.42
C ILE A 60 -0.13 0.00 7.01
N PHE A 61 0.67 -0.49 6.07
CA PHE A 61 0.62 0.01 4.70
C PHE A 61 -0.70 -0.34 4.00
N GLY A 62 -1.25 -1.54 4.23
CA GLY A 62 -2.58 -1.92 3.76
C GLY A 62 -3.66 -0.93 4.20
N LEU A 63 -3.67 -0.54 5.49
CA LEU A 63 -4.60 0.46 6.02
C LEU A 63 -4.37 1.87 5.44
N ILE A 64 -3.11 2.27 5.24
CA ILE A 64 -2.77 3.56 4.61
C ILE A 64 -3.32 3.60 3.18
N PHE A 65 -3.04 2.59 2.37
CA PHE A 65 -3.53 2.52 0.99
C PHE A 65 -5.05 2.39 0.93
N LEU A 66 -5.68 1.64 1.83
CA LEU A 66 -7.14 1.55 1.92
C LEU A 66 -7.79 2.90 2.25
N SER A 67 -7.17 3.67 3.14
CA SER A 67 -7.62 5.02 3.50
C SER A 67 -7.49 5.99 2.31
N ILE A 68 -6.38 5.92 1.57
CA ILE A 68 -6.16 6.71 0.36
C ILE A 68 -7.17 6.32 -0.73
N PHE A 69 -7.42 5.02 -0.91
CA PHE A 69 -8.40 4.51 -1.87
C PHE A 69 -9.82 4.99 -1.55
N SER A 70 -10.24 4.85 -0.29
CA SER A 70 -11.55 5.30 0.17
C SER A 70 -11.73 6.81 0.00
N ALA A 71 -10.71 7.60 0.34
CA ALA A 71 -10.72 9.05 0.14
C ALA A 71 -10.76 9.41 -1.36
N SER A 72 -9.99 8.72 -2.20
CA SER A 72 -9.96 8.91 -3.66
C SER A 72 -11.32 8.62 -4.29
N ALA A 73 -11.98 7.52 -3.89
CA ALA A 73 -13.33 7.17 -4.33
C ALA A 73 -14.36 8.22 -3.90
N TYR A 74 -14.32 8.63 -2.63
CA TYR A 74 -15.19 9.66 -2.10
C TYR A 74 -15.04 11.01 -2.82
N PHE A 75 -13.80 11.49 -3.01
CA PHE A 75 -13.56 12.77 -3.68
C PHE A 75 -13.82 12.71 -5.19
N THR A 76 -13.63 11.55 -5.82
CA THR A 76 -14.03 11.32 -7.22
C THR A 76 -15.55 11.45 -7.36
N PHE A 77 -16.32 10.82 -6.48
CA PHE A 77 -17.78 10.93 -6.46
C PHE A 77 -18.25 12.37 -6.21
N LYS A 78 -17.60 13.09 -5.29
CA LYS A 78 -17.88 14.51 -5.00
C LYS A 78 -17.32 15.49 -6.06
N LYS A 79 -16.73 14.99 -7.15
CA LYS A 79 -16.10 15.80 -8.22
C LYS A 79 -15.05 16.80 -7.71
N LYS A 80 -14.38 16.50 -6.59
CA LYS A 80 -13.33 17.33 -5.99
C LYS A 80 -11.95 16.98 -6.59
N ASP A 81 -11.75 17.35 -7.85
CA ASP A 81 -10.56 16.96 -8.64
C ASP A 81 -9.21 17.29 -7.97
N LYS A 82 -9.10 18.44 -7.27
CA LYS A 82 -7.89 18.83 -6.53
C LYS A 82 -7.57 17.87 -5.37
N MET A 83 -8.61 17.36 -4.69
CA MET A 83 -8.42 16.40 -3.59
C MET A 83 -8.06 15.02 -4.11
N VAL A 84 -8.59 14.62 -5.27
CA VAL A 84 -8.16 13.38 -5.94
C VAL A 84 -6.69 13.46 -6.34
N MET A 85 -6.22 14.62 -6.83
CA MET A 85 -4.80 14.84 -7.10
C MET A 85 -3.96 14.72 -5.82
N LEU A 86 -4.43 15.23 -4.69
CA LEU A 86 -3.76 15.03 -3.40
C LEU A 86 -3.70 13.54 -3.03
N CYS A 87 -4.80 12.78 -3.17
CA CYS A 87 -4.81 11.34 -2.94
C CYS A 87 -3.80 10.61 -3.84
N PHE A 88 -3.68 11.01 -5.11
CA PHE A 88 -2.67 10.47 -6.01
C PHE A 88 -1.24 10.73 -5.49
N VAL A 89 -0.94 11.98 -5.11
CA VAL A 89 0.38 12.33 -4.56
C VAL A 89 0.66 11.55 -3.27
N MET A 90 -0.32 11.44 -2.38
CA MET A 90 -0.20 10.64 -1.15
C MET A 90 0.05 9.15 -1.46
N SER A 91 -0.58 8.59 -2.50
CA SER A 91 -0.29 7.22 -2.93
C SER A 91 1.15 7.06 -3.38
N MET A 92 1.69 8.02 -4.15
CA MET A 92 3.09 8.00 -4.59
C MET A 92 4.05 8.13 -3.40
N LEU A 93 3.75 9.00 -2.43
CA LEU A 93 4.54 9.14 -1.21
C LEU A 93 4.50 7.87 -0.34
N ALA A 94 3.35 7.22 -0.24
CA ALA A 94 3.21 5.95 0.48
C ALA A 94 4.03 4.83 -0.18
N ILE A 95 3.99 4.73 -1.52
CA ILE A 95 4.84 3.79 -2.28
C ILE A 95 6.32 4.08 -2.02
N PHE A 96 6.71 5.36 -2.09
CA PHE A 96 8.07 5.76 -1.79
C PHE A 96 8.48 5.41 -0.35
N ALA A 97 7.59 5.59 0.63
CA ALA A 97 7.84 5.22 2.01
C ALA A 97 8.01 3.70 2.18
N VAL A 98 7.24 2.87 1.47
CA VAL A 98 7.46 1.41 1.43
C VAL A 98 8.85 1.09 0.89
N MET A 99 9.21 1.68 -0.27
CA MET A 99 10.50 1.42 -0.91
C MET A 99 11.66 1.87 -0.02
N ALA A 100 11.55 3.04 0.61
CA ALA A 100 12.53 3.54 1.55
C ALA A 100 12.65 2.64 2.78
N ASN A 101 11.52 2.21 3.35
CA ASN A 101 11.50 1.27 4.48
C ASN A 101 12.12 -0.09 4.10
N GLY A 102 11.97 -0.53 2.86
CA GLY A 102 12.64 -1.71 2.34
C GLY A 102 14.13 -1.52 2.05
N ALA A 103 14.56 -0.29 1.76
CA ALA A 103 15.97 0.05 1.51
C ALA A 103 16.77 0.33 2.79
N ILE A 104 16.09 0.61 3.92
CA ILE A 104 16.72 0.79 5.23
C ILE A 104 17.17 -0.59 5.74
N LYS A 105 18.46 -0.70 6.09
CA LYS A 105 19.09 -1.91 6.63
C LYS A 105 19.18 -1.86 8.16
#